data_AF-A0A7V4FYG5-F1
#
_entry.id   AF-A0A7V4FYG5-F1
#
_cell.length_a   1.000
_cell.length_b   1.000
_cell.length_c   1.000
_cell.angle_alpha   90.00
_cell.angle_beta   90.00
_cell.angle_gamma   90.00
#
_symmetry.space_group_name_H-M   'P 1'
#
loop_
_entity.id
_entity.type
_entity.pdbx_description
1 polymer ?
#
loop_
_entity_poly.entity_id
_entity_poly.type
_entity_poly.pdbx_seq_one_letter_code
_entity_poly.pdbx_strand_id
1 'polypeptide(L)'
;LAGIMDAQYEVLRANGHSPSEAFNETVEELTQSLIRLVDENGMDWMYSNCSATAQRGALDWRPRFKQAVMPVFELLYDRVASGKECARVLASTGGPNYQQELSKELAELGNSEIWRAGRATRALRPKEPAKAISPDTKGVGGRSEN
;
A
#
# COMPACT_ATOMS: atom_id res chain seq x y z
N LEU A 1 4.45 -2.20 3.58
CA LEU A 1 3.53 -1.85 2.48
C LEU A 1 3.37 -3.03 1.53
N ALA A 2 4.42 -3.43 0.78
CA ALA A 2 4.34 -4.54 -0.18
C ALA A 2 3.71 -5.82 0.40
N GLY A 3 4.21 -6.37 1.51
CA GLY A 3 3.62 -7.59 2.09
C GLY A 3 2.15 -7.48 2.54
N ILE A 4 1.66 -6.28 2.89
CA ILE A 4 0.22 -6.06 3.19
C ILE A 4 -0.58 -6.02 1.89
N MET A 5 -0.05 -5.36 0.85
CA MET A 5 -0.66 -5.30 -0.47
C MET A 5 -0.71 -6.68 -1.11
N ASP A 6 0.35 -7.47 -1.02
CA ASP A 6 0.42 -8.85 -1.53
C ASP A 6 -0.65 -9.71 -0.87
N ALA A 7 -0.75 -9.67 0.47
CA ALA A 7 -1.77 -10.42 1.21
C ALA A 7 -3.21 -10.04 0.80
N GLN A 8 -3.50 -8.73 0.67
CA GLN A 8 -4.83 -8.29 0.22
C GLN A 8 -5.08 -8.69 -1.24
N TYR A 9 -4.09 -8.52 -2.12
CA TYR A 9 -4.18 -8.87 -3.53
C TYR A 9 -4.46 -10.36 -3.71
N GLU A 10 -3.73 -11.23 -3.03
CA GLU A 10 -3.94 -12.68 -3.06
C GLU A 10 -5.36 -13.07 -2.63
N VAL A 11 -5.88 -12.45 -1.56
CA VAL A 11 -7.26 -12.70 -1.11
C VAL A 11 -8.27 -12.25 -2.17
N LEU A 12 -8.11 -11.07 -2.76
CA LEU A 12 -9.02 -10.60 -3.83
C LEU A 12 -8.96 -11.51 -5.06
N ARG A 13 -7.76 -11.93 -5.47
CA ARG A 13 -7.56 -12.88 -6.59
C ARG A 13 -8.20 -14.23 -6.31
N ALA A 14 -8.06 -14.75 -5.09
CA ALA A 14 -8.69 -16.01 -4.67
C ALA A 14 -10.23 -15.92 -4.65
N ASN A 15 -10.80 -14.71 -4.52
CA ASN A 15 -12.23 -14.45 -4.54
C ASN A 15 -12.75 -13.98 -5.91
N GLY A 16 -11.97 -14.15 -6.98
CA GLY A 16 -12.45 -13.98 -8.36
C GLY A 16 -12.23 -12.59 -8.97
N HIS A 17 -11.61 -11.64 -8.26
CA HIS A 17 -11.25 -10.35 -8.85
C HIS A 17 -10.20 -10.56 -9.95
N SER A 18 -10.31 -9.84 -11.06
CA SER A 18 -9.27 -9.80 -12.09
C SER A 18 -7.96 -9.20 -11.54
N PRO A 19 -6.81 -9.43 -12.20
CA PRO A 19 -5.55 -8.80 -11.80
C PRO A 19 -5.62 -7.27 -11.73
N SER A 20 -6.36 -6.62 -12.63
CA SER A 20 -6.55 -5.17 -12.64
C SER A 20 -7.45 -4.66 -11.52
N GLU A 21 -8.55 -5.36 -11.23
CA GLU A 21 -9.44 -5.00 -10.11
C GLU A 21 -8.72 -5.15 -8.78
N ALA A 22 -8.06 -6.30 -8.56
CA ALA A 22 -7.29 -6.53 -7.34
C ALA A 22 -6.15 -5.52 -7.19
N PHE A 23 -5.46 -5.14 -8.27
CA PHE A 23 -4.42 -4.10 -8.21
C PHE A 23 -4.99 -2.71 -7.90
N ASN A 24 -6.14 -2.37 -8.50
CA ASN A 24 -6.80 -1.10 -8.28
C ASN A 24 -7.29 -0.96 -6.83
N GLU A 25 -7.96 -1.97 -6.29
CA GLU A 25 -8.49 -2.00 -4.91
C GLU A 25 -7.41 -2.12 -3.82
N THR A 26 -6.15 -2.35 -4.20
CA THR A 26 -5.01 -2.48 -3.27
C THR A 26 -4.03 -1.32 -3.45
N VAL A 27 -3.23 -1.36 -4.52
CA VAL A 27 -2.07 -0.50 -4.71
C VAL A 27 -2.46 0.87 -5.24
N GLU A 28 -3.32 0.96 -6.25
CA GLU A 28 -3.75 2.28 -6.77
C GLU A 28 -4.60 3.03 -5.76
N GLU A 29 -5.58 2.37 -5.14
CA GLU A 29 -6.45 3.01 -4.15
C GLU A 29 -5.62 3.62 -3.02
N LEU A 30 -4.65 2.88 -2.46
CA LEU A 30 -3.78 3.44 -1.43
C LEU A 30 -2.91 4.58 -1.98
N THR A 31 -2.18 4.35 -3.08
CA THR A 31 -1.08 5.24 -3.49
C THR A 31 -1.51 6.43 -4.33
N GLN A 32 -2.66 6.37 -4.99
CA GLN A 32 -3.18 7.45 -5.83
C GLN A 32 -4.38 8.17 -5.21
N SER A 33 -5.15 7.51 -4.35
CA SER A 33 -6.34 8.10 -3.73
C SER A 33 -6.12 8.40 -2.25
N LEU A 34 -6.02 7.37 -1.40
CA LEU A 34 -6.15 7.52 0.05
C LEU A 34 -4.95 8.20 0.71
N ILE A 35 -3.72 7.86 0.31
CA ILE A 35 -2.52 8.42 0.95
C ILE A 35 -2.39 9.93 0.73
N ARG A 36 -2.98 10.46 -0.36
CA ARG A 36 -2.98 11.91 -0.63
C ARG A 36 -3.89 12.67 0.33
N LEU A 37 -5.07 12.11 0.64
CA LEU A 37 -5.95 12.70 1.67
C LEU A 37 -5.29 12.69 3.06
N VAL A 38 -4.49 11.66 3.34
CA VAL A 38 -3.70 11.58 4.58
C VAL A 38 -2.57 12.62 4.59
N ASP A 39 -1.87 12.81 3.46
CA ASP A 39 -0.83 13.83 3.32
C ASP A 39 -1.39 15.24 3.52
N GLU A 40 -2.58 15.52 2.98
CA GLU A 40 -3.23 16.83 3.09
C GLU A 40 -3.61 17.19 4.52
N ASN A 41 -4.26 16.28 5.26
CA ASN A 41 -4.92 16.63 6.53
C ASN A 41 -4.93 15.52 7.59
N GLY A 42 -4.26 14.39 7.37
CA GLY A 42 -4.19 13.28 8.33
C GLY A 42 -5.25 12.18 8.13
N MET A 43 -5.16 11.15 8.99
CA MET A 43 -5.93 9.91 8.85
C MET A 43 -7.42 10.09 9.19
N ASP A 44 -7.73 10.92 10.18
CA ASP A 44 -9.10 11.25 10.58
C ASP A 44 -9.84 12.01 9.47
N TRP A 45 -9.15 12.94 8.80
CA TRP A 45 -9.68 13.61 7.61
C TRP A 45 -9.92 12.64 6.45
N MET A 46 -8.97 11.73 6.19
CA MET A 46 -9.17 10.71 5.15
C MET A 46 -10.40 9.85 5.44
N TYR A 47 -10.59 9.40 6.69
CA TYR A 47 -11.78 8.63 7.07
C TYR A 47 -13.06 9.44 6.88
N SER A 48 -13.12 10.68 7.37
CA SER A 48 -14.34 11.51 7.27
C SER A 48 -14.76 11.81 5.82
N ASN A 49 -13.81 11.78 4.89
CA ASN A 49 -14.05 11.96 3.45
C ASN A 49 -14.37 10.65 2.70
N CYS A 50 -14.36 9.50 3.38
CA CYS A 50 -14.82 8.23 2.82
C CYS A 50 -16.34 8.00 3.04
N SER A 51 -16.90 6.99 2.36
CA SER A 51 -18.28 6.56 2.60
C SER A 51 -18.49 5.99 4.01
N ALA A 52 -19.74 5.95 4.50
CA ALA A 52 -20.06 5.37 5.80
C ALA A 52 -19.58 3.90 5.93
N THR A 53 -19.68 3.10 4.87
CA THR A 53 -19.18 1.72 4.82
C THR A 53 -17.66 1.68 4.99
N ALA A 54 -16.94 2.54 4.26
CA ALA A 54 -15.48 2.60 4.34
C ALA A 54 -14.99 3.13 5.70
N GLN A 55 -15.65 4.15 6.25
CA GLN A 55 -15.40 4.67 7.59
C GLN A 55 -15.53 3.57 8.66
N ARG A 56 -16.69 2.89 8.67
CA ARG A 56 -16.95 1.84 9.66
C ARG A 56 -15.99 0.68 9.51
N GLY A 57 -15.74 0.23 8.28
CA GLY A 57 -14.75 -0.80 7.99
C GLY A 57 -13.36 -0.42 8.49
N ALA A 58 -12.87 0.78 8.16
CA ALA A 58 -11.55 1.23 8.58
C ALA A 58 -11.42 1.31 10.11
N LEU A 59 -12.40 1.88 10.80
CA LEU A 59 -12.40 1.99 12.26
C LEU A 59 -12.45 0.62 12.96
N ASP A 60 -13.23 -0.33 12.42
CA ASP A 60 -13.43 -1.66 13.01
C ASP A 60 -12.24 -2.59 12.84
N TRP A 61 -11.64 -2.54 11.65
CA TRP A 61 -10.53 -3.41 11.33
C TRP A 61 -9.20 -2.86 11.83
N ARG A 62 -9.07 -1.55 12.08
CA ARG A 62 -7.81 -0.92 12.55
C ARG A 62 -7.21 -1.60 13.78
N PRO A 63 -7.95 -1.90 14.88
CA PRO A 63 -7.38 -2.59 16.04
C PRO A 63 -6.87 -4.00 15.71
N ARG A 64 -7.57 -4.73 14.83
CA ARG A 64 -7.20 -6.09 14.42
C ARG A 64 -5.94 -6.09 13.56
N PHE A 65 -5.84 -5.18 12.59
CA PHE A 65 -4.63 -4.98 11.82
C PHE A 65 -3.44 -4.61 12.71
N LYS A 66 -3.64 -3.67 13.65
CA LYS A 66 -2.61 -3.29 14.62
C LYS A 66 -2.14 -4.50 15.43
N GLN A 67 -3.07 -5.31 15.95
CA GLN A 67 -2.73 -6.52 16.70
C GLN A 67 -1.93 -7.53 15.86
N ALA A 68 -2.29 -7.72 14.60
CA ALA A 68 -1.59 -8.65 13.71
C ALA A 68 -0.16 -8.22 13.38
N VAL A 69 0.08 -6.91 13.19
CA VAL A 69 1.41 -6.41 12.79
C VAL A 69 2.31 -6.04 13.96
N MET A 70 1.75 -5.80 15.17
CA MET A 70 2.54 -5.36 16.32
C MET A 70 3.73 -6.28 16.63
N PRO A 71 3.56 -7.63 16.71
CA PRO A 71 4.69 -8.51 17.02
C PRO A 71 5.81 -8.46 15.97
N VAL A 72 5.45 -8.24 14.70
CA VAL A 72 6.44 -8.09 13.61
C VAL A 72 7.25 -6.80 13.79
N PHE A 73 6.60 -5.71 14.16
CA PHE A 73 7.28 -4.44 14.44
C PHE A 73 8.16 -4.50 15.70
N GLU A 74 7.70 -5.16 16.76
CA GLU A 74 8.50 -5.38 17.97
C GLU A 74 9.77 -6.19 17.65
N LEU A 75 9.64 -7.27 16.88
CA LEU A 75 10.78 -8.07 16.43
C LEU A 75 11.74 -7.26 15.55
N LEU A 76 11.22 -6.49 14.59
CA LEU A 76 12.03 -5.64 13.73
C LEU A 76 12.82 -4.61 14.55
N TYR A 77 12.16 -3.98 15.52
CA TYR A 77 12.80 -3.02 16.41
C TYR A 77 13.93 -3.66 17.23
N ASP A 78 13.70 -4.83 17.86
CA ASP A 78 14.76 -5.56 18.60
C ASP A 78 15.97 -5.83 17.70
N ARG A 79 15.73 -6.35 16.49
CA ARG A 79 16.81 -6.70 15.56
C ARG A 79 17.64 -5.51 15.12
N VAL A 80 16.99 -4.36 14.92
CA VAL A 80 17.68 -3.11 14.57
C VAL A 80 18.45 -2.59 15.77
N ALA A 81 17.79 -2.45 16.93
CA ALA A 81 18.39 -1.92 18.15
C ALA A 81 19.57 -2.78 18.65
N SER A 82 19.49 -4.09 18.49
CA SER A 82 20.55 -5.02 18.89
C SER A 82 21.67 -5.15 17.85
N GLY A 83 21.60 -4.46 16.71
CA GLY A 83 22.58 -4.55 15.62
C GLY A 83 22.52 -5.83 14.78
N LYS A 84 21.58 -6.76 15.04
CA LYS A 84 21.41 -8.00 14.27
C LYS A 84 21.08 -7.71 12.80
N GLU A 85 20.25 -6.70 12.55
CA GLU A 85 19.88 -6.33 11.18
C GLU A 85 21.07 -5.67 10.45
N CYS A 86 21.88 -4.86 11.14
CA CYS A 86 23.12 -4.30 10.59
C CYS A 86 24.11 -5.40 10.18
N ALA A 87 24.34 -6.39 11.07
CA ALA A 87 25.21 -7.52 10.79
C ALA A 87 24.71 -8.34 9.58
N ARG A 88 23.39 -8.55 9.47
CA ARG A 88 22.76 -9.21 8.32
C ARG A 88 23.00 -8.43 7.02
N VAL A 89 22.81 -7.10 7.03
CA VAL A 89 23.04 -6.24 5.87
C VAL A 89 24.51 -6.36 5.43
N LEU A 90 25.47 -6.16 6.34
CA LEU A 90 26.89 -6.25 6.01
C LEU A 90 27.28 -7.62 5.43
N ALA A 91 26.76 -8.71 6.01
CA ALA A 91 27.00 -10.06 5.51
C ALA A 91 26.45 -10.27 4.11
N SER A 92 25.24 -9.77 3.82
CA SER A 92 24.60 -9.90 2.50
C SER A 92 25.27 -9.00 1.47
N THR A 93 25.45 -7.71 1.77
CA THR A 93 25.99 -6.72 0.82
C THR A 93 27.48 -6.88 0.56
N GLY A 94 28.22 -7.52 1.47
CA GLY A 94 29.64 -7.80 1.33
C GLY A 94 29.97 -9.06 0.50
N GLY A 95 28.96 -9.84 0.12
CA GLY A 95 29.17 -11.06 -0.67
C GLY A 95 29.57 -10.76 -2.13
N PRO A 96 30.43 -11.59 -2.76
CA PRO A 96 30.89 -11.38 -4.14
C PRO A 96 29.74 -11.43 -5.17
N ASN A 97 28.62 -12.08 -4.84
CA ASN A 97 27.47 -12.25 -5.71
C ASN A 97 26.27 -11.34 -5.36
N TYR A 98 26.44 -10.39 -4.43
CA TYR A 98 25.31 -9.60 -3.90
C TYR A 98 24.44 -8.96 -4.99
N GLN A 99 25.05 -8.37 -6.02
CA GLN A 99 24.29 -7.74 -7.11
C GLN A 99 23.44 -8.75 -7.91
N GLN A 100 23.94 -9.98 -8.08
CA GLN A 100 23.21 -11.03 -8.80
C GLN A 100 22.03 -11.54 -7.96
N GLU A 101 22.24 -11.74 -6.66
CA GLU A 101 21.20 -12.16 -5.72
C GLU A 101 20.11 -11.09 -5.59
N LEU A 102 20.49 -9.83 -5.37
CA LEU A 102 19.55 -8.71 -5.32
C LEU A 102 18.76 -8.58 -6.63
N SER A 103 19.42 -8.72 -7.78
CA SER A 103 18.73 -8.66 -9.08
C SER A 103 17.70 -9.78 -9.22
N LYS A 104 17.99 -10.98 -8.70
CA LYS A 104 17.04 -12.10 -8.69
C LYS A 104 15.81 -11.77 -7.82
N GLU A 105 16.02 -11.27 -6.61
CA GLU A 105 14.93 -10.89 -5.69
C GLU A 105 14.05 -9.77 -6.28
N LEU A 106 14.67 -8.73 -6.84
CA LEU A 106 13.95 -7.64 -7.49
C LEU A 106 13.22 -8.08 -8.76
N ALA A 107 13.81 -9.00 -9.52
CA ALA A 107 13.15 -9.59 -10.69
C ALA A 107 11.95 -10.45 -10.29
N GLU A 108 12.04 -11.21 -9.20
CA GLU A 108 10.91 -11.98 -8.66
C GLU A 108 9.76 -11.04 -8.26
N LEU A 109 10.06 -10.00 -7.47
CA LEU A 109 9.07 -9.00 -7.10
C LEU A 109 8.47 -8.33 -8.35
N GLY A 110 9.31 -7.83 -9.26
CA GLY A 110 8.87 -7.16 -10.47
C GLY A 110 8.07 -8.04 -11.43
N ASN A 111 8.29 -9.36 -11.42
CA ASN A 111 7.58 -10.30 -12.31
C ASN A 111 6.35 -10.95 -11.69
N SER A 112 6.10 -10.73 -10.40
CA SER A 112 4.84 -11.13 -9.75
C SER A 112 3.60 -10.57 -10.47
N GLU A 113 2.46 -11.24 -10.31
CA GLU A 113 1.20 -10.87 -10.98
C GLU A 113 0.76 -9.44 -10.61
N ILE A 114 0.80 -9.07 -9.32
CA ILE A 114 0.45 -7.74 -8.82
C ILE A 114 1.28 -6.63 -9.48
N TRP A 115 2.60 -6.80 -9.61
CA TRP A 115 3.47 -5.75 -10.17
C TRP A 115 3.48 -5.73 -11.70
N ARG A 116 3.11 -6.84 -12.36
CA ARG A 116 2.80 -6.88 -13.81
C ARG A 116 1.48 -6.17 -14.10
N ALA A 117 0.43 -6.44 -13.33
CA ALA A 117 -0.85 -5.73 -13.42
C ALA A 117 -0.63 -4.23 -13.23
N GLY A 118 0.15 -3.84 -12.22
CA GLY A 118 0.50 -2.45 -11.99
C GLY A 118 1.26 -1.76 -13.12
N ARG A 119 2.13 -2.46 -13.84
CA ARG A 119 2.76 -1.90 -15.05
C ARG A 119 1.73 -1.57 -16.12
N ALA A 120 0.78 -2.47 -16.36
CA ALA A 120 -0.30 -2.24 -17.32
C ALA A 120 -1.20 -1.07 -16.87
N THR A 121 -1.62 -1.05 -15.60
CA THR A 121 -2.43 0.04 -15.04
C THR A 121 -1.74 1.39 -15.15
N ARG A 122 -0.45 1.49 -14.80
CA ARG A 122 0.31 2.74 -14.94
C ARG A 122 0.47 3.19 -16.39
N ALA A 123 0.60 2.25 -17.34
CA ALA A 123 0.71 2.57 -18.76
C ALA A 123 -0.58 3.17 -19.33
N LEU A 124 -1.74 2.79 -18.77
CA LEU A 124 -3.06 3.29 -19.17
C LEU A 124 -3.48 4.57 -18.41
N ARG A 125 -2.71 5.02 -17.43
CA ARG A 125 -3.08 6.17 -16.60
C ARG A 125 -3.17 7.45 -17.45
N PRO A 126 -4.25 8.24 -17.32
CA PRO A 126 -4.34 9.55 -17.96
C PRO A 126 -3.15 10.43 -17.60
N LYS A 127 -2.55 11.09 -18.60
CA LYS A 127 -1.40 12.00 -18.42
C LYS A 127 -1.83 13.47 -18.35
N GLU A 128 -3.12 13.74 -18.37
CA GLU A 128 -3.64 15.09 -18.26
C GLU A 128 -3.38 15.65 -16.85
N PRO A 129 -3.13 16.96 -16.72
CA PRO A 129 -3.03 17.60 -15.42
C PRO A 129 -4.29 17.31 -14.60
N ALA A 130 -4.12 17.13 -13.29
CA ALA A 130 -5.24 16.96 -12.38
C ALA A 130 -6.23 18.11 -12.59
N LYS A 131 -7.50 17.77 -12.84
CA LYS A 131 -8.54 18.80 -12.97
C LYS A 131 -8.54 19.63 -11.70
N ALA A 132 -8.50 20.96 -11.87
CA ALA A 132 -8.58 21.87 -10.75
C ALA A 132 -9.86 21.56 -9.94
N ILE A 133 -9.67 21.27 -8.66
CA ILE A 133 -10.78 21.12 -7.73
C ILE A 133 -11.35 22.53 -7.51
N SER A 134 -12.49 22.80 -8.13
CA SER A 134 -13.28 24.01 -7.88
C SER A 134 -14.28 23.78 -6.75
N PRO A 135 -14.91 24.84 -6.19
CA PRO A 135 -16.04 24.71 -5.27
C PRO A 135 -17.20 23.87 -5.81
N ASP A 136 -17.33 23.75 -7.14
CA ASP A 136 -18.35 22.93 -7.80
C ASP A 136 -17.95 21.45 -7.95
N THR A 137 -16.73 21.10 -7.54
CA THR A 137 -16.24 19.73 -7.62
C THR A 137 -16.99 18.88 -6.61
N LYS A 138 -17.81 17.95 -7.10
CA LYS A 138 -18.59 17.08 -6.23
C LYS A 138 -17.64 16.16 -5.44
N GLY A 139 -17.83 16.09 -4.12
CA GLY A 139 -17.13 15.16 -3.24
C GLY A 139 -15.89 15.69 -2.51
N VAL A 140 -15.52 16.97 -2.65
CA VAL A 140 -14.39 17.57 -1.89
C VAL A 140 -14.79 18.23 -0.57
N GLY A 141 -16.08 18.56 -0.38
CA GLY A 141 -16.53 19.32 0.80
C GLY A 141 -16.56 18.57 2.13
N GLY A 142 -16.13 17.30 2.17
CA GLY A 142 -16.46 16.40 3.28
C GLY A 142 -17.97 16.20 3.43
N ARG A 143 -18.39 15.20 4.21
CA ARG A 143 -19.81 15.09 4.61
C ARG A 143 -20.05 16.03 5.79
N SER A 144 -20.86 17.06 5.61
CA SER A 144 -21.21 18.01 6.67
C SER A 144 -22.28 17.46 7.62
N GLU A 145 -23.11 16.51 7.19
CA GLU A 145 -24.21 15.91 7.97
C GLU A 145 -24.39 14.41 7.60
N ASN A 146 -24.96 13.63 8.54
CA ASN A 146 -25.21 12.18 8.41
C ASN A 146 -26.64 11.87 7.99
#